data_AF-A0A165ANW9-F1
#
_entry.id   AF-A0A165ANW9-F1
#
_cell.length_a   1.000
_cell.length_b   1.000
_cell.length_c   1.000
_cell.angle_alpha   90.00
_cell.angle_beta   90.00
_cell.angle_gamma   90.00
#
_symmetry.space_group_name_H-M   'P 1'
#
loop_
_entity.id
_entity.type
_entity.pdbx_description
1 polymer ?
#
loop_
_entity_poly.entity_id
_entity_poly.type
_entity_poly.pdbx_seq_one_letter_code
_entity_poly.pdbx_strand_id
1 'polypeptide(L)'
;MRHVDRVLKVTQMYKCIQDVDLKLFRATAEAFDPSLEDGYSALQDHMREYYLEIADRLLDLQILTLRHIATSNPGQGLKPHPFSHPQERDTIIRYSDFMTRFVIFLLRHHQQPLPDLQVEFHPMHRESLDALVDVIGGSHSRSRWMSTIHRVILFILTCRSDGFLKAEWKDLFSIFLIAYHLRDDHGNMHATARITPNISKVQWCFRATAAQETLYRSVHHNNNDVK
;
A
#
# COMPACT_ATOMS: atom_id res chain seq x y z
N MET A 1 18.14 -15.38 26.58
CA MET A 1 17.86 -14.33 25.57
C MET A 1 18.29 -14.84 24.20
N ARG A 2 17.33 -15.06 23.31
CA ARG A 2 17.53 -15.71 22.00
C ARG A 2 18.16 -14.76 20.98
N HIS A 3 18.79 -15.34 19.95
CA HIS A 3 19.47 -14.63 18.87
C HIS A 3 18.46 -13.85 18.01
N VAL A 4 18.15 -12.61 18.43
CA VAL A 4 17.42 -11.65 17.58
C VAL A 4 18.32 -11.28 16.40
N ASP A 5 17.77 -11.36 15.18
CA ASP A 5 18.47 -11.04 13.93
C ASP A 5 19.19 -9.68 14.04
N ARG A 6 20.43 -9.63 13.54
CA ARG A 6 21.27 -8.43 13.56
C ARG A 6 20.58 -7.25 12.87
N VAL A 7 19.78 -7.49 11.83
CA VAL A 7 19.03 -6.44 11.12
C VAL A 7 18.00 -5.81 12.04
N LEU A 8 17.19 -6.62 12.72
CA LEU A 8 16.16 -6.13 13.65
C LEU A 8 16.77 -5.33 14.81
N LYS A 9 17.94 -5.72 15.29
CA LYS A 9 18.67 -4.97 16.34
C LYS A 9 19.14 -3.61 15.87
N VAL A 10 19.72 -3.53 14.67
CA VAL A 10 20.26 -2.27 14.12
C VAL A 10 19.14 -1.29 13.80
N THR A 11 18.02 -1.76 13.26
CA THR A 11 16.86 -0.91 12.92
C THR A 11 15.90 -0.70 14.09
N GLN A 12 16.17 -1.31 15.25
CA GLN A 12 15.25 -1.37 16.40
C GLN A 12 13.87 -1.95 16.07
N MET A 13 13.70 -2.61 14.92
CA MET A 13 12.42 -3.19 14.49
C MET A 13 11.96 -4.32 15.40
N TYR A 14 12.85 -4.92 16.20
CA TYR A 14 12.44 -5.86 17.25
C TYR A 14 11.47 -5.24 18.27
N LYS A 15 11.50 -3.92 18.46
CA LYS A 15 10.57 -3.21 19.36
C LYS A 15 9.13 -3.23 18.86
N CYS A 16 8.91 -3.42 17.55
CA CYS A 16 7.56 -3.52 16.97
C CYS A 16 6.88 -4.84 17.33
N ILE A 17 7.68 -5.87 17.56
CA ILE A 17 7.21 -7.24 17.75
C ILE A 17 7.46 -7.73 19.18
N GLN A 18 7.91 -6.83 20.06
CA GLN A 18 8.10 -7.14 21.46
C GLN A 18 6.72 -7.33 22.09
N ASP A 19 6.53 -8.47 22.75
CA ASP A 19 5.28 -8.84 23.43
C ASP A 19 4.06 -9.03 22.50
N VAL A 20 4.24 -8.96 21.17
CA VAL A 20 3.21 -9.25 20.17
C VAL A 20 3.12 -10.76 19.93
N ASP A 21 1.89 -11.29 19.86
CA ASP A 21 1.66 -12.63 19.32
C ASP A 21 2.07 -12.68 17.84
N LEU A 22 3.27 -13.20 17.57
CA LEU A 22 3.86 -13.23 16.24
C LEU A 22 3.07 -14.10 15.26
N LYS A 23 2.39 -15.14 15.77
CA LYS A 23 1.57 -16.02 14.94
C LYS A 23 0.37 -15.25 14.41
N LEU A 24 -0.32 -14.56 15.31
CA LEU A 24 -1.47 -13.73 14.96
C LEU A 24 -1.04 -12.54 14.09
N PHE A 25 0.06 -11.87 14.43
CA PHE A 25 0.61 -10.77 13.64
C PHE A 25 0.97 -11.18 12.21
N ARG A 26 1.65 -12.32 12.03
CA ARG A 26 1.92 -12.86 10.68
C ARG A 26 0.62 -13.15 9.94
N ALA A 27 -0.35 -13.80 10.59
CA ALA A 27 -1.64 -14.14 9.99
C ALA A 27 -2.39 -12.90 9.44
N THR A 28 -2.25 -11.72 10.08
CA THR A 28 -2.86 -10.49 9.55
C THR A 28 -2.30 -10.05 8.19
N ALA A 29 -1.03 -10.35 7.90
CA ALA A 29 -0.35 -10.01 6.64
C ALA A 29 -0.29 -11.16 5.62
N GLU A 30 -0.71 -12.35 6.01
CA GLU A 30 -0.83 -13.51 5.12
C GLU A 30 -1.91 -13.29 4.05
N ALA A 31 -1.82 -14.09 2.98
CA ALA A 31 -2.87 -14.09 1.96
C ALA A 31 -4.21 -14.45 2.61
N PHE A 32 -5.26 -13.77 2.19
CA PHE A 32 -6.63 -14.12 2.58
C PHE A 32 -7.02 -15.46 1.95
N ASP A 33 -7.94 -16.17 2.59
CA ASP A 33 -8.55 -17.36 2.02
C ASP A 33 -9.81 -16.94 1.23
N PRO A 34 -9.81 -17.06 -0.12
CA PRO A 34 -10.96 -16.65 -0.92
C PRO A 34 -12.24 -17.42 -0.59
N SER A 35 -12.16 -18.60 0.04
CA SER A 35 -13.33 -19.39 0.44
C SER A 35 -13.93 -18.97 1.78
N LEU A 36 -13.19 -18.20 2.58
CA LEU A 36 -13.61 -17.73 3.90
C LEU A 36 -13.80 -16.20 3.95
N GLU A 37 -13.17 -15.48 3.01
CA GLU A 37 -13.09 -14.02 3.00
C GLU A 37 -13.49 -13.47 1.61
N ASP A 38 -14.69 -13.83 1.12
CA ASP A 38 -15.24 -13.42 -0.18
C ASP A 38 -15.07 -11.93 -0.48
N GLY A 39 -15.31 -11.08 0.53
CA GLY A 39 -15.15 -9.63 0.42
C GLY A 39 -13.72 -9.18 0.07
N TYR A 40 -12.70 -9.88 0.59
CA TYR A 40 -11.31 -9.62 0.24
C TYR A 40 -10.92 -10.20 -1.12
N SER A 41 -11.59 -11.26 -1.57
CA SER A 41 -11.49 -11.72 -2.97
C SER A 41 -12.00 -10.65 -3.93
N ALA A 42 -13.17 -10.08 -3.66
CA ALA A 42 -13.72 -8.98 -4.45
C ALA A 42 -12.78 -7.76 -4.46
N LEU A 43 -12.20 -7.39 -3.31
CA LEU A 43 -11.21 -6.33 -3.22
C LEU A 43 -9.99 -6.62 -4.11
N GLN A 44 -9.48 -7.86 -4.13
CA GLN A 44 -8.34 -8.23 -4.96
C GLN A 44 -8.64 -8.01 -6.45
N ASP A 45 -9.80 -8.46 -6.92
CA ASP A 45 -10.16 -8.32 -8.33
C ASP A 45 -10.34 -6.86 -8.73
N HIS A 46 -11.02 -6.05 -7.89
CA HIS A 46 -11.17 -4.62 -8.14
C HIS A 46 -9.83 -3.86 -8.06
N MET A 47 -8.90 -4.28 -7.20
CA MET A 47 -7.55 -3.69 -7.14
C MET A 47 -6.75 -4.00 -8.41
N ARG A 48 -6.87 -5.21 -8.96
CA ARG A 48 -6.24 -5.58 -10.25
C ARG A 48 -6.82 -4.74 -11.38
N GLU A 49 -8.13 -4.63 -11.47
CA GLU A 49 -8.79 -3.77 -12.46
C GLU A 49 -8.36 -2.31 -12.34
N TYR A 50 -8.31 -1.79 -11.11
CA TYR A 50 -7.90 -0.43 -10.82
C TYR A 50 -6.50 -0.11 -11.38
N TYR A 51 -5.51 -0.96 -11.08
CA TYR A 51 -4.14 -0.71 -11.57
C TYR A 51 -3.96 -1.01 -13.06
N LEU A 52 -4.72 -1.94 -13.64
CA LEU A 52 -4.73 -2.14 -15.09
C LEU A 52 -5.25 -0.90 -15.82
N GLU A 53 -6.36 -0.32 -15.36
CA GLU A 53 -6.94 0.90 -15.96
C GLU A 53 -5.99 2.10 -15.82
N ILE A 54 -5.32 2.25 -14.67
CA ILE A 54 -4.33 3.31 -14.48
C ILE A 54 -3.13 3.10 -15.41
N ALA A 55 -2.64 1.87 -15.53
CA ALA A 55 -1.49 1.57 -16.35
C ALA A 55 -1.71 2.02 -17.80
N ASP A 56 -2.86 1.70 -18.39
CA ASP A 56 -3.21 2.15 -19.74
C ASP A 56 -3.22 3.69 -19.85
N ARG A 57 -3.74 4.38 -18.84
CA ARG A 57 -3.78 5.85 -18.77
C ARG A 57 -2.42 6.51 -18.56
N LEU A 58 -1.40 5.80 -18.08
CA LEU A 58 -0.06 6.37 -17.96
C LEU A 58 0.50 6.82 -19.30
N LEU A 59 0.03 6.22 -20.40
CA LEU A 59 0.43 6.59 -21.76
C LEU A 59 -0.06 7.98 -22.17
N ASP A 60 -1.11 8.49 -21.52
CA ASP A 60 -1.69 9.81 -21.80
C ASP A 60 -0.94 10.94 -21.08
N LEU A 61 -0.04 10.61 -20.14
CA LEU A 61 0.74 11.60 -19.40
C LEU A 61 1.91 12.13 -20.20
N GLN A 62 2.12 13.44 -20.10
CA GLN A 62 3.32 14.08 -20.63
C GLN A 62 4.58 13.51 -19.96
N ILE A 63 5.63 13.32 -20.76
CA ILE A 63 6.93 12.78 -20.32
C ILE A 63 7.48 13.56 -19.11
N LEU A 64 7.33 14.89 -19.10
CA LEU A 64 7.80 15.73 -17.99
C LEU A 64 7.11 15.36 -16.67
N THR A 65 5.79 15.17 -16.68
CA THR A 65 5.02 14.74 -15.51
C THR A 65 5.47 13.36 -15.03
N LEU A 66 5.66 12.41 -15.95
CA LEU A 66 6.17 11.08 -15.60
C LEU A 66 7.58 11.11 -15.00
N ARG A 67 8.44 12.05 -15.43
CA ARG A 67 9.78 12.26 -14.83
C ARG A 67 9.69 12.87 -13.43
N HIS A 68 8.75 13.78 -13.19
CA HIS A 68 8.47 14.28 -11.84
C HIS A 68 8.03 13.15 -10.91
N ILE A 69 7.10 12.30 -11.36
CA ILE A 69 6.62 11.13 -10.59
C ILE A 69 7.75 10.14 -10.30
N ALA A 70 8.68 9.95 -11.24
CA ALA A 70 9.86 9.09 -11.03
C ALA A 70 10.89 9.69 -10.06
N THR A 71 10.85 10.99 -9.81
CA THR A 71 11.87 11.70 -9.02
C THR A 71 11.51 11.64 -7.53
N SER A 72 12.32 10.91 -6.76
CA SER A 72 12.06 10.66 -5.33
C SER A 72 12.22 11.89 -4.42
N ASN A 73 12.92 12.93 -4.86
CA ASN A 73 13.15 14.15 -4.09
C ASN A 73 13.04 15.38 -5.00
N PRO A 74 12.09 16.32 -4.77
CA PRO A 74 11.91 17.52 -5.59
C PRO A 74 13.15 18.42 -5.69
N GLY A 75 14.06 18.37 -4.71
CA GLY A 75 15.31 19.13 -4.72
C GLY A 75 16.42 18.47 -5.54
N GLN A 76 16.23 17.24 -6.02
CA GLN A 76 17.13 16.58 -6.95
C GLN A 76 16.73 16.89 -8.39
N GLY A 77 17.71 17.02 -9.27
CA GLY A 77 17.45 17.15 -10.71
C GLY A 77 16.57 16.00 -11.21
N LEU A 78 15.69 16.30 -12.17
CA LEU A 78 14.73 15.33 -12.72
C LEU A 78 15.43 14.07 -13.20
N LYS A 79 14.89 12.90 -12.82
CA LYS A 79 15.36 11.62 -13.36
C LYS A 79 15.34 11.66 -14.90
N PRO A 80 16.36 11.10 -15.57
CA PRO A 80 16.45 11.14 -17.03
C PRO A 80 15.33 10.32 -17.69
N HIS A 81 14.92 9.22 -17.05
CA HIS A 81 13.88 8.33 -17.55
C HIS A 81 12.54 8.59 -16.85
N PRO A 82 11.42 8.60 -17.59
CA PRO A 82 10.08 8.73 -17.02
C PRO A 82 9.71 7.50 -16.19
N PHE A 83 8.73 7.65 -15.29
CA PHE A 83 8.07 6.52 -14.65
C PHE A 83 7.48 5.60 -15.73
N SER A 84 7.87 4.33 -15.70
CA SER A 84 7.58 3.40 -16.78
C SER A 84 6.32 2.57 -16.53
N HIS A 85 5.57 2.38 -17.61
CA HIS A 85 4.56 1.35 -17.72
C HIS A 85 5.22 -0.05 -17.70
N PRO A 86 4.79 -0.99 -16.85
CA PRO A 86 5.27 -2.37 -16.91
C PRO A 86 4.90 -3.00 -18.25
N GLN A 87 5.85 -3.65 -18.92
CA GLN A 87 5.60 -4.21 -20.25
C GLN A 87 4.60 -5.38 -20.23
N GLU A 88 4.57 -6.13 -19.12
CA GLU A 88 3.76 -7.33 -18.98
C GLU A 88 2.57 -7.08 -18.06
N ARG A 89 1.37 -7.45 -18.53
CA ARG A 89 0.13 -7.43 -17.73
C ARG A 89 0.27 -8.18 -16.41
N ASP A 90 0.93 -9.34 -16.42
CA ASP A 90 1.15 -10.17 -15.23
C ASP A 90 1.99 -9.46 -14.17
N THR A 91 2.86 -8.53 -14.57
CA THR A 91 3.61 -7.71 -13.63
C THR A 91 2.68 -6.77 -12.87
N ILE A 92 1.73 -6.13 -13.56
CA ILE A 92 0.72 -5.26 -12.94
C ILE A 92 -0.16 -6.07 -11.98
N ILE A 93 -0.61 -7.27 -12.37
CA ILE A 93 -1.40 -8.15 -11.52
C ILE A 93 -0.63 -8.52 -10.24
N ARG A 94 0.63 -8.95 -10.35
CA ARG A 94 1.46 -9.28 -9.18
C ARG A 94 1.68 -8.09 -8.25
N TYR A 95 1.80 -6.88 -8.80
CA TYR A 95 2.00 -5.67 -8.02
C TYR A 95 0.71 -5.28 -7.30
N SER A 96 -0.42 -5.38 -8.01
CA SER A 96 -1.76 -5.17 -7.47
C SER A 96 -2.04 -6.13 -6.32
N ASP A 97 -1.78 -7.42 -6.50
CA ASP A 97 -2.00 -8.43 -5.45
C ASP A 97 -1.19 -8.16 -4.18
N PHE A 98 0.05 -7.69 -4.34
CA PHE A 98 0.88 -7.33 -3.20
C PHE A 98 0.35 -6.08 -2.48
N MET A 99 -0.11 -5.08 -3.24
CA MET A 99 -0.77 -3.90 -2.68
C MET A 99 -2.09 -4.28 -1.97
N THR A 100 -2.88 -5.19 -2.53
CA THR A 100 -4.11 -5.71 -1.91
C THR A 100 -3.81 -6.31 -0.55
N ARG A 101 -2.76 -7.14 -0.42
CA ARG A 101 -2.36 -7.72 0.87
C ARG A 101 -2.01 -6.65 1.90
N PHE A 102 -1.32 -5.59 1.48
CA PHE A 102 -1.04 -4.47 2.36
C PHE A 102 -2.33 -3.77 2.82
N VAL A 103 -3.28 -3.50 1.92
CA VAL A 103 -4.57 -2.89 2.28
C VAL A 103 -5.38 -3.81 3.21
N ILE A 104 -5.42 -5.12 2.95
CA ILE A 104 -6.09 -6.10 3.81
C ILE A 104 -5.47 -6.12 5.20
N PHE A 105 -4.14 -6.07 5.30
CA PHE A 105 -3.46 -5.94 6.59
C PHE A 105 -3.94 -4.71 7.37
N LEU A 106 -4.08 -3.55 6.70
CA LEU A 106 -4.61 -2.34 7.34
C LEU A 106 -6.08 -2.48 7.75
N LEU A 107 -6.91 -3.10 6.90
CA LEU A 107 -8.32 -3.37 7.21
C LEU A 107 -8.47 -4.27 8.45
N ARG A 108 -7.71 -5.37 8.50
CA ARG A 108 -7.71 -6.29 9.65
C ARG A 108 -7.30 -5.58 10.93
N HIS A 109 -6.26 -4.76 10.90
CA HIS A 109 -5.83 -3.97 12.07
C HIS A 109 -6.79 -2.85 12.46
N HIS A 110 -7.49 -2.27 11.49
CA HIS A 110 -8.51 -1.25 11.74
C HIS A 110 -9.76 -1.84 12.39
N GLN A 111 -10.19 -3.04 11.94
CA GLN A 111 -11.37 -3.73 12.45
C GLN A 111 -11.11 -4.50 13.76
N GLN A 112 -9.94 -5.14 13.86
CA GLN A 112 -9.54 -5.97 14.99
C GLN A 112 -8.07 -5.69 15.34
N PRO A 113 -7.80 -4.60 16.06
CA PRO A 113 -6.44 -4.28 16.51
C PRO A 113 -5.87 -5.40 17.38
N LEU A 114 -4.59 -5.72 17.18
CA LEU A 114 -3.88 -6.65 18.08
C LEU A 114 -3.60 -5.93 19.40
N PRO A 115 -3.87 -6.56 20.57
CA PRO A 115 -3.73 -5.90 21.87
C PRO A 115 -2.35 -5.27 22.11
N ASP A 116 -1.30 -5.98 21.71
CA ASP A 116 0.09 -5.58 21.96
C ASP A 116 0.74 -4.83 20.78
N LEU A 117 0.01 -4.63 19.67
CA LEU A 117 0.49 -3.86 18.52
C LEU A 117 -0.38 -2.62 18.27
N GLN A 118 0.12 -1.47 18.69
CA GLN A 118 -0.52 -0.19 18.42
C GLN A 118 -0.22 0.29 16.99
N VAL A 119 -1.13 -0.03 16.06
CA VAL A 119 -1.17 0.59 14.73
C VAL A 119 -1.99 1.86 14.80
N GLU A 120 -1.32 3.01 14.74
CA GLU A 120 -1.97 4.32 14.83
C GLU A 120 -2.24 4.88 13.44
N PHE A 121 -3.52 5.02 13.10
CA PHE A 121 -3.96 5.54 11.79
C PHE A 121 -4.24 7.04 11.84
N HIS A 122 -3.85 7.76 10.78
CA HIS A 122 -4.31 9.12 10.55
C HIS A 122 -5.84 9.15 10.37
N PRO A 123 -6.57 10.22 10.76
CA PRO A 123 -8.03 10.29 10.61
C PRO A 123 -8.53 9.99 9.18
N MET A 124 -7.82 10.51 8.16
CA MET A 124 -8.16 10.23 6.75
C MET A 124 -7.96 8.76 6.35
N HIS A 125 -6.99 8.06 6.97
CA HIS A 125 -6.84 6.62 6.75
C HIS A 125 -8.07 5.89 7.27
N ARG A 126 -8.47 6.17 8.52
CA ARG A 126 -9.66 5.54 9.16
C ARG A 126 -10.92 5.76 8.31
N GLU A 127 -11.20 7.01 7.95
CA GLU A 127 -12.37 7.35 7.13
C GLU A 127 -12.39 6.56 5.80
N SER A 128 -11.25 6.49 5.11
CA SER A 128 -11.17 5.77 3.85
C SER A 128 -11.25 4.25 4.01
N LEU A 129 -10.71 3.69 5.10
CA LEU A 129 -10.81 2.27 5.44
C LEU A 129 -12.24 1.90 5.83
N ASP A 130 -12.94 2.73 6.60
CA ASP A 130 -14.36 2.56 6.92
C ASP A 130 -15.22 2.56 5.64
N ALA A 131 -14.97 3.50 4.74
CA ALA A 131 -15.64 3.54 3.43
C ALA A 131 -15.33 2.28 2.59
N LEU A 132 -14.13 1.71 2.71
CA LEU A 132 -13.77 0.47 2.02
C LEU A 132 -14.44 -0.75 2.65
N VAL A 133 -14.57 -0.80 3.98
CA VAL A 133 -15.33 -1.84 4.69
C VAL A 133 -16.79 -1.83 4.25
N ASP A 134 -17.43 -0.66 4.17
CA ASP A 134 -18.80 -0.51 3.65
C ASP A 134 -18.93 -1.03 2.21
N VAL A 135 -17.94 -0.74 1.36
CA VAL A 135 -17.91 -1.20 -0.02
C VAL A 135 -17.72 -2.72 -0.12
N ILE A 136 -16.87 -3.30 0.73
CA ILE A 136 -16.64 -4.75 0.79
C ILE A 136 -17.88 -5.51 1.27
N GLY A 137 -18.61 -4.95 2.25
CA GLY A 137 -19.79 -5.59 2.84
C GLY A 137 -21.08 -5.45 2.03
N GLY A 138 -21.08 -4.66 0.94
CA GLY A 138 -22.28 -4.32 0.19
C GLY A 138 -22.19 -4.61 -1.31
N SER A 139 -23.34 -4.51 -2.00
CA SER A 139 -23.39 -4.54 -3.46
C SER A 139 -23.28 -3.12 -4.00
N HIS A 140 -22.07 -2.73 -4.39
CA HIS A 140 -21.77 -1.38 -4.88
C HIS A 140 -21.36 -1.39 -6.35
N SER A 141 -21.52 -0.24 -7.02
CA SER A 141 -21.11 -0.10 -8.42
C SER A 141 -19.59 -0.14 -8.57
N ARG A 142 -19.11 -0.56 -9.75
CA ARG A 142 -17.68 -0.53 -10.10
C ARG A 142 -17.05 0.84 -9.85
N SER A 143 -17.75 1.93 -10.21
CA SER A 143 -17.25 3.29 -9.99
C SER A 143 -17.02 3.60 -8.51
N ARG A 144 -17.90 3.13 -7.63
CA ARG A 144 -17.74 3.29 -6.18
C ARG A 144 -16.51 2.54 -5.68
N TRP A 145 -16.30 1.30 -6.12
CA TRP A 145 -15.09 0.53 -5.82
C TRP A 145 -13.81 1.26 -6.23
N MET A 146 -13.72 1.70 -7.49
CA MET A 146 -12.54 2.39 -8.00
C MET A 146 -12.25 3.69 -7.25
N SER A 147 -13.28 4.48 -6.94
CA SER A 147 -13.14 5.72 -6.17
C SER A 147 -12.67 5.46 -4.74
N THR A 148 -13.22 4.46 -4.06
CA THR A 148 -12.84 4.14 -2.68
C THR A 148 -11.42 3.56 -2.62
N ILE A 149 -11.06 2.65 -3.53
CA ILE A 149 -9.69 2.13 -3.66
C ILE A 149 -8.71 3.28 -3.87
N HIS A 150 -9.00 4.17 -4.83
CA HIS A 150 -8.16 5.33 -5.12
C HIS A 150 -7.94 6.19 -3.86
N ARG A 151 -9.01 6.52 -3.13
CA ARG A 151 -8.92 7.33 -1.90
C ARG A 151 -8.07 6.67 -0.83
N VAL A 152 -8.22 5.37 -0.59
CA VAL A 152 -7.41 4.62 0.39
C VAL A 152 -5.93 4.72 0.03
N ILE A 153 -5.56 4.39 -1.21
CA ILE A 153 -4.15 4.40 -1.63
C ILE A 153 -3.59 5.83 -1.62
N LEU A 154 -4.37 6.81 -2.08
CA LEU A 154 -3.95 8.21 -2.10
C LEU A 154 -3.71 8.74 -0.68
N PHE A 155 -4.60 8.48 0.28
CA PHE A 155 -4.40 8.93 1.66
C PHE A 155 -3.26 8.21 2.36
N ILE A 156 -3.02 6.93 2.07
CA ILE A 156 -1.80 6.26 2.53
C ILE A 156 -0.56 6.98 2.01
N LEU A 157 -0.58 7.44 0.76
CA LEU A 157 0.54 8.15 0.14
C LEU A 157 0.72 9.58 0.67
N THR A 158 -0.37 10.31 0.90
CA THR A 158 -0.32 11.76 1.20
C THR A 158 -0.42 12.09 2.69
N CYS A 159 -0.96 11.20 3.52
CA CYS A 159 -1.12 11.42 4.94
C CYS A 159 -0.16 10.54 5.74
N ARG A 160 0.59 11.15 6.67
CA ARG A 160 1.45 10.41 7.59
C ARG A 160 0.62 9.86 8.74
N SER A 161 0.90 8.63 9.14
CA SER A 161 0.26 8.03 10.31
C SER A 161 0.76 8.71 11.59
N ASP A 162 -0.09 8.77 12.62
CA ASP A 162 0.30 9.35 13.92
C ASP A 162 1.45 8.54 14.55
N GLY A 163 1.48 7.24 14.29
CA GLY A 163 2.56 6.34 14.70
C GLY A 163 3.90 6.78 14.12
N PHE A 164 3.96 7.05 12.82
CA PHE A 164 5.17 7.51 12.14
C PHE A 164 5.70 8.82 12.74
N LEU A 165 4.81 9.75 13.10
CA LEU A 165 5.20 11.01 13.73
C LEU A 165 5.83 10.81 15.12
N LYS A 166 5.45 9.75 15.84
CA LYS A 166 6.06 9.38 17.12
C LYS A 166 7.38 8.63 16.93
N ALA A 167 7.44 7.72 15.96
CA ALA A 167 8.66 7.00 15.60
C ALA A 167 8.58 6.44 14.18
N GLU A 168 9.63 6.63 13.38
CA GLU A 168 9.65 6.24 11.96
C GLU A 168 9.32 4.75 11.72
N TRP A 169 9.73 3.87 12.64
CA TRP A 169 9.47 2.43 12.54
C TRP A 169 7.99 2.06 12.70
N LYS A 170 7.15 2.96 13.22
CA LYS A 170 5.69 2.80 13.32
C LYS A 170 4.95 3.20 12.04
N ASP A 171 5.67 3.46 10.95
CA ASP A 171 5.08 3.59 9.63
C ASP A 171 4.27 2.34 9.27
N LEU A 172 3.08 2.55 8.69
CA LEU A 172 2.13 1.48 8.37
C LEU A 172 2.74 0.44 7.43
N PHE A 173 3.50 0.89 6.42
CA PHE A 173 4.12 0.00 5.46
C PHE A 173 5.31 -0.74 6.06
N SER A 174 6.09 -0.09 6.92
CA SER A 174 7.17 -0.73 7.68
C SER A 174 6.65 -1.86 8.58
N ILE A 175 5.56 -1.63 9.32
CA ILE A 175 4.92 -2.66 10.15
C ILE A 175 4.43 -3.83 9.28
N PHE A 176 3.75 -3.55 8.16
CA PHE A 176 3.31 -4.58 7.22
C PHE A 176 4.49 -5.40 6.69
N LEU A 177 5.58 -4.76 6.27
CA LEU A 177 6.77 -5.49 5.79
C LEU A 177 7.37 -6.39 6.86
N ILE A 178 7.35 -5.99 8.14
CA ILE A 178 7.77 -6.86 9.24
C ILE A 178 6.85 -8.08 9.28
N ALA A 179 5.54 -7.87 9.39
CA ALA A 179 4.55 -8.94 9.46
C ALA A 179 4.67 -9.93 8.27
N TYR A 180 4.73 -9.39 7.06
CA TYR A 180 4.79 -10.14 5.82
C TYR A 180 6.07 -10.97 5.67
N HIS A 181 7.18 -10.50 6.24
CA HIS A 181 8.47 -11.17 6.13
C HIS A 181 8.85 -12.03 7.34
N LEU A 182 7.99 -12.11 8.36
CA LEU A 182 8.13 -13.11 9.43
C LEU A 182 7.99 -14.52 8.86
N ARG A 183 9.00 -15.35 9.08
CA ARG A 183 9.03 -16.74 8.61
C ARG A 183 8.34 -17.67 9.61
N ASP A 184 8.46 -17.39 10.89
CA ASP A 184 7.99 -18.24 11.98
C ASP A 184 7.62 -17.43 13.23
N ASP A 185 6.99 -18.11 14.18
CA ASP A 185 6.48 -17.55 15.43
C ASP A 185 7.61 -17.29 16.45
N HIS A 186 8.88 -17.28 16.00
CA HIS A 186 10.07 -17.02 16.81
C HIS A 186 10.79 -15.73 16.41
N GLY A 187 10.23 -14.96 15.48
CA GLY A 187 10.78 -13.69 15.04
C GLY A 187 11.90 -13.83 14.01
N ASN A 188 12.05 -14.99 13.37
CA ASN A 188 12.98 -15.13 12.25
C ASN A 188 12.38 -14.48 11.01
N MET A 189 13.19 -13.71 10.30
CA MET A 189 12.79 -13.01 9.08
C MET A 189 13.26 -13.77 7.83
N HIS A 190 12.55 -13.57 6.72
CA HIS A 190 13.08 -13.91 5.41
C HIS A 190 14.34 -13.11 5.07
N ALA A 191 15.17 -13.65 4.18
CA ALA A 191 16.37 -12.97 3.70
C ALA A 191 16.03 -11.59 3.12
N THR A 192 16.87 -10.59 3.45
CA THR A 192 16.68 -9.18 3.07
C THR A 192 16.53 -8.97 1.56
N ALA A 193 17.14 -9.84 0.74
CA ALA A 193 16.99 -9.84 -0.72
C ALA A 193 15.53 -9.99 -1.20
N ARG A 194 14.62 -10.52 -0.36
CA ARG A 194 13.19 -10.64 -0.66
C ARG A 194 12.39 -9.36 -0.38
N ILE A 195 12.95 -8.42 0.37
CA ILE A 195 12.27 -7.17 0.77
C ILE A 195 12.29 -6.17 -0.38
N THR A 196 13.45 -5.96 -1.01
CA THR A 196 13.61 -4.96 -2.09
C THR A 196 12.62 -5.14 -3.24
N PRO A 197 12.40 -6.37 -3.78
CA PRO A 197 11.40 -6.56 -4.82
C PRO A 197 9.99 -6.14 -4.38
N ASN A 198 9.61 -6.42 -3.14
CA ASN A 198 8.29 -6.08 -2.60
C ASN A 198 8.11 -4.56 -2.42
N ILE A 199 9.14 -3.86 -1.96
CA ILE A 199 9.16 -2.40 -1.90
C ILE A 199 8.96 -1.83 -3.31
N SER A 200 9.64 -2.35 -4.32
CA SER A 200 9.49 -1.89 -5.70
C SER A 200 8.06 -2.05 -6.25
N LYS A 201 7.35 -3.13 -5.88
CA LYS A 201 5.94 -3.33 -6.26
C LYS A 201 5.07 -2.19 -5.73
N VAL A 202 5.18 -1.90 -4.44
CA VAL A 202 4.39 -0.86 -3.76
C VAL A 202 4.75 0.53 -4.26
N GLN A 203 6.04 0.81 -4.46
CA GLN A 203 6.49 2.07 -5.06
C GLN A 203 5.87 2.30 -6.43
N TRP A 204 5.79 1.26 -7.27
CA TRP A 204 5.12 1.37 -8.56
C TRP A 204 3.63 1.70 -8.38
N CYS A 205 2.92 0.97 -7.53
CA CYS A 205 1.50 1.20 -7.25
C CYS A 205 1.20 2.62 -6.73
N PHE A 206 2.03 3.13 -5.82
CA PHE A 206 1.89 4.51 -5.33
C PHE A 206 2.15 5.55 -6.42
N ARG A 207 3.20 5.37 -7.23
CA ARG A 207 3.49 6.26 -8.35
C ARG A 207 2.36 6.24 -9.39
N ALA A 208 1.81 5.06 -9.70
CA ALA A 208 0.68 4.91 -10.60
C ALA A 208 -0.56 5.63 -10.07
N THR A 209 -0.87 5.50 -8.78
CA THR A 209 -1.98 6.23 -8.15
C THR A 209 -1.78 7.76 -8.19
N ALA A 210 -0.57 8.24 -7.90
CA ALA A 210 -0.26 9.67 -8.00
C ALA A 210 -0.35 10.20 -9.44
N ALA A 211 0.03 9.38 -10.42
CA ALA A 211 -0.11 9.69 -11.84
C ALA A 211 -1.58 9.84 -12.23
N GLN A 212 -2.44 8.92 -11.79
CA GLN A 212 -3.88 8.97 -12.00
C GLN A 212 -4.51 10.21 -11.36
N GLU A 213 -4.11 10.56 -10.13
CA GLU A 213 -4.60 11.76 -9.45
C GLU A 213 -4.17 13.04 -10.20
N THR A 214 -2.97 13.05 -10.77
CA THR A 214 -2.48 14.17 -11.59
C THR A 214 -3.30 14.33 -12.88
N LEU A 215 -3.60 13.23 -13.56
CA LEU A 215 -4.49 13.22 -14.74
C LEU A 215 -5.89 13.73 -14.40
N TYR A 216 -6.46 13.25 -13.28
CA TYR A 216 -7.77 13.68 -12.84
C TYR A 216 -7.80 15.20 -12.60
N ARG A 217 -6.80 15.74 -11.89
CA ARG A 217 -6.71 17.18 -11.62
C ARG A 217 -6.47 18.01 -12.86
N SER A 218 -5.66 17.56 -13.82
CA SER A 218 -5.38 18.33 -15.04
C SER A 218 -6.64 18.51 -15.89
N VAL A 219 -7.46 17.46 -16.02
CA VAL A 219 -8.75 17.53 -16.73
C VAL A 219 -9.70 18.52 -16.06
N HIS A 220 -9.74 18.55 -14.72
CA HIS A 220 -10.61 19.48 -13.98
C HIS A 220 -10.15 20.94 -14.09
N HIS A 221 -8.84 21.21 -14.14
CA HIS A 221 -8.33 22.57 -14.37
C HIS A 221 -8.68 23.05 -15.77
N ASN A 222 -8.41 22.24 -16.80
CA ASN A 222 -8.70 22.60 -18.19
C ASN A 222 -10.20 22.87 -18.44
N ASN A 223 -11.10 22.18 -17.71
CA ASN A 223 -12.54 22.42 -17.83
C ASN A 223 -13.02 23.69 -17.11
N ASN A 224 -12.26 24.18 -16.13
CA ASN A 224 -12.59 25.41 -15.39
C ASN A 224 -12.06 26.68 -16.08
N ASP A 225 -11.01 26.57 -16.91
CA ASP A 225 -10.46 27.70 -17.68
C ASP A 225 -11.25 28.03 -18.98
N VAL A 226 -12.31 27.26 -19.28
CA VAL A 226 -13.16 27.43 -20.48
C VAL A 226 -14.51 28.11 -20.13
N LYS A 227 -14.61 28.78 -18.98
CA LYS A 227 -15.76 29.62 -18.60
C LYS A 227 -15.35 31.06 -18.39
#